data_AF-A0A7W9UVS2-F1
#
_entry.id   AF-A0A7W9UVS2-F1
#
_cell.length_a   1.000
_cell.length_b   1.000
_cell.length_c   1.000
_cell.angle_alpha   90.00
_cell.angle_beta   90.00
_cell.angle_gamma   90.00
#
_symmetry.space_group_name_H-M   'P 1'
#
loop_
_entity.id
_entity.type
_entity.pdbx_description
1 polymer ?
#
loop_
_entity_poly.entity_id
_entity_poly.type
_entity_poly.pdbx_seq_one_letter_code
_entity_poly.pdbx_strand_id
1 'polypeptide(L)'
;MAADQLSSKELRHSLLTYMQSPPPPYTHAHQPVHVSPDRVCAPFQSLFEQSVSLRIKERGYDVVPQWEVDGKYIDLVVTGDHRRLAVECDGSPYHSTRQQMHDDAERERELRRAGWTFCRVRSSAFAMSPEEALAPLWKRLTELAIHPRATPEILEEDAEPHGSWTPVGLAEAEPDDEDMDAYDGESDDDGEAA
;
A
#
# COMPACT_ATOMS: atom_id res chain seq x y z
N MET A 1 -6.76 29.77 -12.74
CA MET A 1 -5.56 29.25 -13.40
C MET A 1 -5.80 27.78 -13.60
N ALA A 2 -5.80 27.30 -14.85
CA ALA A 2 -6.03 25.89 -15.16
C ALA A 2 -4.67 25.17 -15.31
N ALA A 3 -4.64 23.85 -15.10
CA ALA A 3 -3.38 23.08 -15.08
C ALA A 3 -2.65 23.13 -16.43
N ASP A 4 -3.40 23.29 -17.53
CA ASP A 4 -2.92 23.48 -18.91
C ASP A 4 -2.05 24.73 -19.12
N GLN A 5 -2.08 25.70 -18.19
CA GLN A 5 -1.28 26.92 -18.23
C GLN A 5 0.07 26.80 -17.52
N LEU A 6 0.39 25.63 -16.95
CA LEU A 6 1.60 25.39 -16.17
C LEU A 6 2.50 24.36 -16.85
N SER A 7 3.81 24.43 -16.59
CA SER A 7 4.73 23.41 -17.10
C SER A 7 4.53 22.09 -16.35
N SER A 8 4.59 20.96 -17.06
CA SER A 8 4.46 19.62 -16.48
C SER A 8 5.56 19.27 -15.47
N LYS A 9 6.65 20.03 -15.43
CA LYS A 9 7.74 19.91 -14.45
C LYS A 9 7.55 20.80 -13.22
N GLU A 10 6.52 21.64 -13.16
CA GLU A 10 6.27 22.49 -11.99
C GLU A 10 5.48 21.74 -10.90
N LEU A 11 5.88 21.96 -9.64
CA LEU A 11 5.20 21.42 -8.47
C LEU A 11 3.71 21.84 -8.42
N ARG A 12 3.39 23.05 -8.89
CA ARG A 12 2.01 23.56 -8.96
C ARG A 12 1.16 22.77 -9.96
N HIS A 13 1.70 22.44 -11.13
CA HIS A 13 1.02 21.57 -12.10
C HIS A 13 0.76 20.19 -11.48
N SER A 14 1.79 19.60 -10.86
CA SER A 14 1.67 18.31 -10.15
C SER A 14 0.57 18.32 -9.09
N LEU A 15 0.55 19.33 -8.20
CA LEU A 15 -0.45 19.41 -7.13
C LEU A 15 -1.86 19.61 -7.68
N LEU A 16 -2.03 20.47 -8.70
CA LEU A 16 -3.34 20.74 -9.29
C LEU A 16 -3.91 19.50 -10.02
N THR A 17 -3.10 18.78 -10.78
CA THR A 17 -3.52 17.54 -11.43
C THR A 17 -3.83 16.46 -10.39
N TYR A 18 -3.07 16.38 -9.28
CA TYR A 18 -3.37 15.47 -8.17
C TYR A 18 -4.71 15.80 -7.50
N MET A 19 -5.04 17.08 -7.29
CA MET A 19 -6.31 17.45 -6.65
C MET A 19 -7.52 17.28 -7.58
N GLN A 20 -7.34 17.47 -8.90
CA GLN A 20 -8.40 17.33 -9.90
C GLN A 20 -8.67 15.86 -10.24
N SER A 21 -7.61 15.07 -10.33
CA SER A 21 -7.66 13.64 -10.66
C SER A 21 -6.66 12.90 -9.78
N PRO A 22 -6.94 12.73 -8.48
CA PRO A 22 -6.05 12.01 -7.61
C PRO A 22 -5.91 10.59 -8.15
N PRO A 23 -4.69 10.05 -8.28
CA PRO A 23 -4.56 8.62 -8.48
C PRO A 23 -5.30 7.95 -7.32
N PRO A 24 -5.95 6.81 -7.55
CA PRO A 24 -6.63 6.08 -6.49
C PRO A 24 -5.69 5.97 -5.28
N PRO A 25 -6.21 6.16 -4.05
CA PRO A 25 -5.41 6.39 -2.85
C PRO A 25 -4.40 5.28 -2.55
N TYR A 26 -4.56 4.14 -3.22
CA TYR A 26 -3.66 3.02 -3.23
C TYR A 26 -3.42 2.66 -4.69
N THR A 27 -2.16 2.72 -5.13
CA THR A 27 -1.74 2.34 -6.49
C THR A 27 -2.35 0.97 -6.81
N HIS A 28 -3.40 0.93 -7.62
CA HIS A 28 -4.07 -0.30 -8.08
C HIS A 28 -3.17 -1.16 -9.00
N ALA A 29 -1.86 -0.97 -8.95
CA ALA A 29 -0.86 -1.54 -9.85
C ALA A 29 -0.86 -3.07 -9.89
N HIS A 30 -1.54 -3.73 -8.93
CA HIS A 30 -1.60 -5.19 -8.83
C HIS A 30 -3.01 -5.76 -8.80
N GLN A 31 -4.05 -5.02 -9.22
CA GLN A 31 -5.37 -5.61 -9.36
C GLN A 31 -5.48 -6.37 -10.69
N PRO A 32 -5.56 -7.72 -10.67
CA PRO A 32 -5.77 -8.47 -11.90
C PRO A 32 -7.14 -8.13 -12.49
N VAL A 33 -7.14 -7.68 -13.74
CA VAL A 33 -8.33 -7.28 -14.51
C VAL A 33 -9.24 -8.48 -14.82
N HIS A 34 -8.66 -9.69 -14.89
CA HIS A 34 -9.40 -10.93 -15.11
C HIS A 34 -8.82 -12.03 -14.23
N VAL A 35 -9.61 -12.50 -13.27
CA VAL A 35 -9.22 -13.51 -12.29
C VAL A 35 -9.98 -14.79 -12.60
N SER A 36 -9.29 -15.81 -13.13
CA SER A 36 -9.89 -17.12 -13.35
C SER A 36 -10.06 -17.85 -12.00
N PRO A 37 -11.22 -18.50 -11.73
CA PRO A 37 -11.42 -19.23 -10.47
C PRO A 37 -10.61 -20.53 -10.38
N ASP A 38 -10.23 -21.11 -11.52
CA ASP A 38 -9.62 -22.46 -11.56
C ASP A 38 -8.09 -22.42 -11.65
N ARG A 39 -7.50 -21.23 -11.85
CA ARG A 39 -6.06 -21.07 -12.00
C ARG A 39 -5.58 -19.89 -11.18
N VAL A 40 -4.51 -20.12 -10.41
CA VAL A 40 -3.83 -19.06 -9.67
C VAL A 40 -3.36 -17.99 -10.65
N CYS A 41 -3.86 -16.78 -10.46
CA CYS A 41 -3.45 -15.59 -11.21
C CYS A 41 -2.54 -14.74 -10.33
N ALA A 42 -1.43 -14.25 -10.87
CA ALA A 42 -0.64 -13.26 -10.17
C ALA A 42 -1.51 -12.03 -9.84
N PRO A 43 -1.34 -11.40 -8.67
CA PRO A 43 -0.29 -11.66 -7.68
C PRO A 43 -0.65 -12.69 -6.59
N PHE A 44 -1.79 -13.39 -6.65
CA PHE A 44 -2.17 -14.35 -5.61
C PHE A 44 -1.16 -15.51 -5.51
N GLN A 45 -0.88 -15.97 -4.29
CA GLN A 45 0.01 -17.10 -4.04
C GLN A 45 -0.76 -18.44 -3.96
N SER A 46 -2.10 -18.38 -3.83
CA SER A 46 -2.96 -19.55 -3.79
C SER A 46 -4.36 -19.30 -4.38
N LEU A 47 -5.04 -20.37 -4.81
CA LEU A 47 -6.47 -20.32 -5.20
C LEU A 47 -7.36 -19.91 -4.01
N PHE A 48 -6.91 -20.19 -2.79
CA PHE A 48 -7.62 -19.82 -1.58
C PHE A 48 -7.64 -18.30 -1.38
N GLU A 49 -6.49 -17.63 -1.42
CA GLU A 49 -6.42 -16.16 -1.37
C GLU A 49 -7.25 -15.51 -2.47
N GLN A 50 -7.15 -16.04 -3.69
CA GLN A 50 -7.91 -15.58 -4.84
C GLN A 50 -9.42 -15.70 -4.59
N SER A 51 -9.89 -16.84 -4.09
CA SER A 51 -11.29 -17.07 -3.77
C SER A 51 -11.79 -16.13 -2.67
N VAL A 52 -11.00 -15.91 -1.61
CA VAL A 52 -11.32 -14.94 -0.56
C VAL A 52 -11.43 -13.53 -1.13
N SER A 53 -10.46 -13.12 -1.95
CA SER A 53 -10.47 -11.82 -2.63
C SER A 53 -11.71 -11.62 -3.49
N LEU A 54 -12.09 -12.63 -4.28
CA LEU A 54 -13.31 -12.58 -5.11
C LEU A 54 -14.56 -12.41 -4.26
N ARG A 55 -14.72 -13.15 -3.15
CA ARG A 55 -15.87 -12.98 -2.23
C ARG A 55 -15.92 -11.58 -1.60
N ILE A 56 -14.77 -10.98 -1.29
CA ILE A 56 -14.69 -9.61 -0.78
C ILE A 56 -15.15 -8.62 -1.85
N LYS A 57 -14.67 -8.78 -3.09
CA LYS A 57 -15.09 -7.94 -4.23
C LYS A 57 -16.57 -8.08 -4.57
N GLU A 58 -17.11 -9.30 -4.57
CA GLU A 58 -18.54 -9.58 -4.79
C GLU A 58 -19.45 -8.85 -3.80
N ARG A 59 -18.94 -8.60 -2.59
CA ARG A 59 -19.65 -7.83 -1.56
C ARG A 59 -19.44 -6.30 -1.68
N GLY A 60 -18.77 -5.85 -2.74
CA GLY A 60 -18.53 -4.44 -3.06
C GLY A 60 -17.36 -3.79 -2.34
N TYR A 61 -16.52 -4.56 -1.66
CA TYR A 61 -15.33 -4.03 -0.99
C TYR A 61 -14.12 -3.99 -1.93
N ASP A 62 -13.26 -3.02 -1.68
CA ASP A 62 -11.99 -2.92 -2.37
C ASP A 62 -10.93 -3.73 -1.65
N VAL A 63 -10.31 -4.62 -2.40
CA VAL A 63 -9.27 -5.51 -1.90
C VAL A 63 -8.07 -5.48 -2.82
N VAL A 64 -6.90 -5.36 -2.20
CA VAL A 64 -5.59 -5.33 -2.84
C VAL A 64 -4.81 -6.56 -2.37
N PRO A 65 -4.45 -7.49 -3.28
CA PRO A 65 -3.61 -8.63 -2.93
C PRO A 65 -2.13 -8.26 -2.82
N GLN A 66 -1.38 -9.05 -2.03
CA GLN A 66 0.08 -8.95 -1.83
C GLN A 66 0.54 -7.52 -1.54
N TRP A 67 -0.03 -6.93 -0.49
CA TRP A 67 0.29 -5.56 -0.08
C TRP A 67 1.68 -5.51 0.55
N GLU A 68 2.60 -4.76 -0.07
CA GLU A 68 3.96 -4.57 0.44
C GLU A 68 4.01 -3.51 1.56
N VAL A 69 4.71 -3.85 2.65
CA VAL A 69 5.06 -2.98 3.77
C VAL A 69 6.52 -3.25 4.13
N ASP A 70 7.43 -2.34 3.76
CA ASP A 70 8.85 -2.41 4.15
C ASP A 70 9.47 -3.80 3.83
N GLY A 71 9.31 -4.25 2.58
CA GLY A 71 9.79 -5.54 2.10
C GLY A 71 9.02 -6.78 2.59
N LYS A 72 7.95 -6.61 3.37
CA LYS A 72 7.05 -7.68 3.82
C LYS A 72 5.73 -7.61 3.08
N TYR A 73 5.04 -8.73 2.93
CA TYR A 73 3.78 -8.81 2.21
C TYR A 73 2.64 -9.25 3.12
N ILE A 74 1.47 -8.64 2.92
CA ILE A 74 0.19 -9.02 3.51
C ILE A 74 -0.65 -9.63 2.38
N ASP A 75 -1.22 -10.82 2.61
CA ASP A 75 -1.94 -11.57 1.56
C ASP A 75 -3.01 -10.73 0.87
N LEU A 76 -3.88 -10.09 1.65
CA LEU A 76 -4.96 -9.25 1.19
C LEU A 76 -5.12 -8.04 2.11
N VAL A 77 -5.35 -6.86 1.55
CA VAL A 77 -5.74 -5.65 2.31
C VAL A 77 -7.06 -5.15 1.77
N VAL A 78 -8.05 -5.09 2.66
CA VAL A 78 -9.33 -4.43 2.36
C VAL A 78 -9.21 -2.96 2.69
N THR A 79 -9.49 -2.11 1.72
CA THR A 79 -9.35 -0.65 1.83
C THR A 79 -10.71 0.03 1.88
N GLY A 80 -10.80 1.09 2.68
CA GLY A 80 -11.87 2.08 2.63
C GLY A 80 -11.24 3.48 2.53
N ASP A 81 -12.04 4.53 2.71
CA ASP A 81 -11.59 5.92 2.46
C ASP A 81 -10.31 6.29 3.23
N HIS A 82 -10.30 6.04 4.55
CA HIS A 82 -9.19 6.38 5.44
C HIS A 82 -8.74 5.22 6.32
N ARG A 83 -9.32 4.03 6.11
CA ARG A 83 -9.06 2.85 6.95
C ARG A 83 -8.75 1.65 6.09
N ARG A 84 -7.98 0.73 6.68
CA ARG A 84 -7.56 -0.51 6.04
C ARG A 84 -7.59 -1.65 7.04
N LEU A 85 -7.87 -2.85 6.54
CA LEU A 85 -7.83 -4.09 7.31
C LEU A 85 -6.94 -5.10 6.56
N ALA A 86 -5.92 -5.59 7.24
CA ALA A 86 -5.13 -6.71 6.74
C ALA A 86 -5.90 -8.02 6.92
N VAL A 87 -5.94 -8.84 5.89
CA VAL A 87 -6.58 -10.15 5.87
C VAL A 87 -5.52 -11.19 5.53
N GLU A 88 -5.21 -12.05 6.49
CA GLU A 88 -4.25 -13.15 6.32
C GLU A 88 -5.03 -14.43 5.97
N CYS A 89 -4.60 -15.06 4.90
CA CYS A 89 -5.17 -16.29 4.38
C CYS A 89 -4.34 -17.47 4.88
N ASP A 90 -4.71 -17.99 6.05
CA ASP A 90 -4.01 -19.13 6.65
C ASP A 90 -4.25 -20.42 5.85
N GLY A 91 -3.35 -20.67 4.90
CA GLY A 91 -3.19 -21.94 4.20
C GLY A 91 -2.81 -23.06 5.17
N SER A 92 -3.07 -24.32 4.80
CA SER A 92 -2.72 -25.45 5.65
C SER A 92 -1.20 -25.45 5.93
N PRO A 93 -0.77 -25.62 7.20
CA PRO A 93 0.63 -25.56 7.59
C PRO A 93 1.35 -26.86 7.20
N TYR A 94 1.52 -27.09 5.89
CA TYR A 94 2.35 -28.19 5.41
C TYR A 94 3.75 -27.64 5.09
N HIS A 95 4.67 -27.92 6.02
CA HIS A 95 6.13 -27.79 5.90
C HIS A 95 6.78 -26.41 6.14
N SER A 96 6.34 -25.66 7.15
CA SER A 96 7.14 -24.54 7.67
C SER A 96 8.30 -25.05 8.55
N THR A 97 9.53 -24.70 8.19
CA THR A 97 10.72 -24.91 9.04
C THR A 97 10.66 -24.04 10.30
N ARG A 98 11.43 -24.38 11.35
CA ARG A 98 11.49 -23.53 12.56
C ARG A 98 11.92 -22.09 12.27
N GLN A 99 12.79 -21.89 11.28
CA GLN A 99 13.23 -20.55 10.88
C GLN A 99 12.07 -19.75 10.29
N GLN A 100 11.33 -20.33 9.34
CA GLN A 100 10.15 -19.68 8.76
C GLN A 100 9.09 -19.32 9.81
N MET A 101 8.85 -20.19 10.79
CA MET A 101 7.92 -19.88 11.88
C MET A 101 8.39 -18.69 12.74
N HIS A 102 9.70 -18.57 12.96
CA HIS A 102 10.27 -17.44 13.69
C HIS A 102 10.12 -16.14 12.87
N ASP A 103 10.49 -16.19 11.59
CA ASP A 103 10.42 -15.05 10.67
C ASP A 103 8.95 -14.58 10.48
N ASP A 104 8.00 -15.52 10.39
CA ASP A 104 6.57 -15.21 10.35
C ASP A 104 6.08 -14.52 11.62
N ALA A 105 6.54 -14.97 12.79
CA ALA A 105 6.18 -14.37 14.07
C ALA A 105 6.81 -12.99 14.26
N GLU A 106 8.01 -12.76 13.74
CA GLU A 106 8.66 -11.45 13.70
C GLU A 106 7.93 -10.50 12.75
N ARG A 107 7.64 -10.95 11.51
CA ARG A 107 6.83 -10.21 10.53
C ARG A 107 5.51 -9.74 11.14
N GLU A 108 4.74 -10.64 11.74
CA GLU A 108 3.44 -10.29 12.33
C GLU A 108 3.60 -9.27 13.47
N ARG A 109 4.64 -9.42 14.31
CA ARG A 109 4.92 -8.50 15.42
C ARG A 109 5.23 -7.09 14.92
N GLU A 110 6.05 -6.97 13.88
CA GLU A 110 6.46 -5.69 13.31
C GLU A 110 5.28 -4.98 12.63
N LEU A 111 4.48 -5.71 11.84
CA LEU A 111 3.30 -5.13 11.20
C LEU A 111 2.27 -4.66 12.24
N ARG A 112 2.06 -5.42 13.31
CA ARG A 112 1.19 -4.98 14.42
C ARG A 112 1.72 -3.74 15.12
N ARG A 113 3.04 -3.63 15.33
CA ARG A 113 3.67 -2.42 15.88
C ARG A 113 3.52 -1.21 14.96
N ALA A 114 3.54 -1.43 13.64
CA ALA A 114 3.24 -0.41 12.63
C ALA A 114 1.74 -0.07 12.53
N GLY A 115 0.90 -0.57 13.44
CA GLY A 115 -0.52 -0.23 13.53
C GLY A 115 -1.44 -1.07 12.65
N TRP A 116 -0.94 -2.14 12.04
CA TRP A 116 -1.80 -3.02 11.24
C TRP A 116 -2.74 -3.84 12.12
N THR A 117 -4.02 -3.82 11.75
CA THR A 117 -5.05 -4.70 12.31
C THR A 117 -5.24 -5.88 11.38
N PHE A 118 -5.19 -7.09 11.92
CA PHE A 118 -5.30 -8.34 11.17
C PHE A 118 -6.63 -9.06 11.43
N CYS A 119 -7.19 -9.63 10.37
CA CYS A 119 -8.25 -10.63 10.40
C CYS A 119 -7.72 -11.89 9.71
N ARG A 120 -7.82 -13.06 10.36
CA ARG A 120 -7.34 -14.32 9.79
C ARG A 120 -8.50 -15.14 9.24
N VAL A 121 -8.36 -15.68 8.04
CA VAL A 121 -9.31 -16.61 7.42
C VAL A 121 -8.58 -17.94 7.24
N ARG A 122 -9.09 -19.00 7.87
CA ARG A 122 -8.49 -20.34 7.76
C ARG A 122 -9.00 -21.06 6.51
N SER A 123 -8.08 -21.57 5.71
CA SER A 123 -8.37 -22.35 4.50
C SER A 123 -9.32 -23.53 4.76
N SER A 124 -9.13 -24.27 5.86
CA SER A 124 -9.99 -25.40 6.23
C SER A 124 -11.43 -24.97 6.56
N ALA A 125 -11.60 -23.89 7.33
CA ALA A 125 -12.91 -23.35 7.66
C ALA A 125 -13.60 -22.80 6.40
N PHE A 126 -12.86 -22.10 5.54
CA PHE A 126 -13.38 -21.58 4.28
C PHE A 126 -13.81 -22.69 3.32
N ALA A 127 -13.05 -23.79 3.24
CA ALA A 127 -13.42 -24.94 2.43
C ALA A 127 -14.71 -25.63 2.92
N MET A 128 -14.97 -25.61 4.23
CA MET A 128 -16.21 -26.16 4.81
C MET A 128 -17.40 -25.23 4.62
N SER A 129 -17.24 -23.95 4.97
CA SER A 129 -18.28 -22.93 4.84
C SER A 129 -17.65 -21.55 4.61
N PRO A 130 -17.61 -21.06 3.36
CA PRO A 130 -17.08 -19.73 3.06
C PRO A 130 -17.81 -18.61 3.79
N GLU A 131 -19.13 -18.74 3.98
CA GLU A 131 -19.95 -17.72 4.63
C GLU A 131 -19.59 -17.58 6.11
N GLU A 132 -19.53 -18.70 6.84
CA GLU A 132 -19.16 -18.70 8.25
C GLU A 132 -17.70 -18.28 8.46
N ALA A 133 -16.79 -18.73 7.59
CA ALA A 133 -15.37 -18.38 7.66
C ALA A 133 -15.12 -16.88 7.45
N LEU A 134 -15.95 -16.20 6.63
CA LEU A 134 -15.84 -14.77 6.37
C LEU A 134 -16.70 -13.90 7.30
N ALA A 135 -17.61 -14.48 8.10
CA ALA A 135 -18.43 -13.71 9.03
C ALA A 135 -17.62 -12.82 10.00
N PRO A 136 -16.49 -13.29 10.59
CA PRO A 136 -15.62 -12.44 11.41
C PRO A 136 -15.03 -11.26 10.64
N LEU A 137 -14.69 -11.46 9.36
CA LEU A 137 -14.16 -10.42 8.48
C LEU A 137 -15.20 -9.30 8.30
N TRP A 138 -16.44 -9.66 7.98
CA TRP A 138 -17.52 -8.67 7.80
C TRP A 138 -17.80 -7.87 9.06
N LYS A 139 -17.81 -8.54 10.21
CA LYS A 139 -17.95 -7.89 11.50
C LYS A 139 -16.82 -6.88 11.73
N ARG A 140 -15.57 -7.27 11.45
CA ARG A 140 -14.41 -6.41 11.65
C ARG A 140 -14.39 -5.20 10.73
N LEU A 141 -14.77 -5.38 9.46
CA LEU A 141 -14.91 -4.27 8.51
C LEU A 141 -15.96 -3.25 8.98
N THR A 142 -17.08 -3.75 9.50
CA THR A 142 -18.14 -2.89 10.08
C THR A 142 -17.65 -2.11 11.30
N GLU A 143 -16.95 -2.77 12.24
CA GLU A 143 -16.35 -2.11 13.42
C GLU A 143 -15.32 -1.03 13.03
N LEU A 144 -14.60 -1.24 11.93
CA LEU A 144 -13.65 -0.30 11.37
C LEU A 144 -14.29 0.71 10.42
N ALA A 145 -15.63 0.77 10.31
CA ALA A 145 -16.36 1.59 9.33
C ALA A 145 -15.70 1.60 7.93
N ILE A 146 -15.23 0.43 7.50
CA ILE A 146 -14.84 0.19 6.13
C ILE A 146 -16.13 -0.29 5.46
N HIS A 147 -16.58 0.44 4.46
CA HIS A 147 -17.84 0.17 3.77
C HIS A 147 -17.56 -0.27 2.34
N PRO A 148 -18.45 -1.08 1.74
CA PRO A 148 -18.42 -1.32 0.31
C PRO A 148 -18.47 0.02 -0.43
N ARG A 149 -17.67 0.19 -1.48
CA ARG A 149 -17.92 1.30 -2.40
C ARG A 149 -19.27 1.04 -3.06
N ALA A 150 -20.12 2.04 -3.10
CA ALA A 150 -21.24 2.03 -4.03
C ALA A 150 -20.62 1.72 -5.39
N THR A 151 -21.06 0.65 -6.05
CA THR A 151 -20.69 0.37 -7.43
C THR A 151 -20.82 1.70 -8.17
N PRO A 152 -19.77 2.20 -8.84
CA PRO A 152 -19.99 3.35 -9.70
C PRO A 152 -21.10 2.90 -10.65
N GLU A 153 -22.30 3.48 -10.51
CA GLU A 153 -23.17 3.56 -11.66
C GLU A 153 -22.27 4.07 -12.77
N ILE A 154 -22.27 3.37 -13.89
CA ILE A 154 -21.58 3.82 -15.08
C ILE A 154 -22.34 5.08 -15.51
N LEU A 155 -22.05 6.20 -14.85
CA LEU A 155 -22.31 7.51 -15.36
C LEU A 155 -21.26 7.63 -16.46
N GLU A 156 -21.72 7.40 -17.68
CA GLU A 156 -21.06 7.91 -18.88
C GLU A 156 -20.98 9.43 -18.70
N GLU A 157 -19.97 9.90 -17.98
CA GLU A 157 -19.63 11.31 -17.93
C GLU A 157 -18.50 11.53 -18.92
N ASP A 158 -18.82 12.34 -19.94
CA ASP A 158 -17.95 12.94 -20.94
C ASP A 158 -16.86 13.83 -20.30
N ALA A 159 -16.05 13.26 -19.41
CA ALA A 159 -14.88 13.91 -18.84
C ALA A 159 -13.67 13.59 -19.72
N GLU A 160 -13.29 14.57 -20.55
CA GLU A 160 -12.00 14.60 -21.25
C GLU A 160 -10.87 14.10 -20.32
N PRO A 161 -9.97 13.22 -20.80
CA PRO A 161 -8.96 12.60 -19.95
C PRO A 161 -7.97 13.65 -19.47
N HIS A 162 -8.23 14.20 -18.27
CA HIS A 162 -7.25 15.00 -17.55
C HIS A 162 -6.05 14.09 -17.26
N GLY A 163 -4.91 14.45 -17.85
CA GLY A 163 -3.71 13.61 -17.92
C GLY A 163 -3.35 12.95 -16.59
N SER A 164 -2.99 11.66 -16.66
CA SER A 164 -2.51 10.86 -15.54
C SER A 164 -1.50 11.64 -14.72
N TRP A 165 -1.78 11.87 -13.44
CA TRP A 165 -0.82 12.49 -12.55
C TRP A 165 0.48 11.67 -12.52
N THR A 166 1.61 12.34 -12.74
CA THR A 166 2.95 11.78 -12.52
C THR A 166 3.66 12.64 -11.47
N PRO A 167 4.25 12.03 -10.42
CA PRO A 167 5.00 12.79 -9.44
C PRO A 167 6.18 13.46 -10.13
N VAL A 168 6.28 14.78 -9.99
CA VAL A 168 7.49 15.52 -10.35
C VAL A 168 8.58 15.09 -9.37
N GLY A 169 9.71 14.59 -9.88
CA GLY A 169 10.87 14.27 -9.06
C GLY A 169 11.34 15.52 -8.33
N LEU A 170 11.39 15.48 -7.00
CA LEU A 170 12.14 16.45 -6.22
C LEU A 170 13.59 16.26 -6.64
N ALA A 171 14.13 17.19 -7.43
CA ALA A 171 15.56 17.24 -7.68
C ALA A 171 16.24 17.25 -6.30
N GLU A 172 17.09 16.26 -6.04
CA GLU A 172 18.01 16.28 -4.92
C GLU A 172 18.69 17.65 -4.98
N ALA A 173 18.59 18.44 -3.91
CA ALA A 173 19.34 19.67 -3.82
C ALA A 173 20.80 19.31 -4.10
N GLU A 174 21.36 19.85 -5.18
CA GLU A 174 22.79 19.70 -5.40
C GLU A 174 23.48 20.22 -4.14
N PRO A 175 24.49 19.52 -3.62
CA PRO A 175 25.22 20.02 -2.47
C PRO A 175 25.75 21.41 -2.83
N ASP A 176 25.34 22.42 -2.05
CA ASP A 176 25.94 23.75 -2.13
C ASP A 176 27.42 23.58 -1.77
N ASP A 177 28.26 23.53 -2.80
CA ASP A 177 29.71 23.71 -2.71
C ASP A 177 29.98 25.20 -2.36
N GLU A 178 29.56 25.65 -1.19
CA GLU A 178 29.91 26.99 -0.66
C GLU A 178 30.85 26.84 0.55
N ASP A 179 32.13 26.98 0.23
CA ASP A 179 33.22 27.55 1.01
C ASP A 179 33.50 26.97 2.41
N MET A 180 34.35 25.93 2.43
CA MET A 180 35.18 25.60 3.59
C MET A 180 36.28 26.66 3.71
N ASP A 181 35.97 27.76 4.40
CA ASP A 181 36.94 28.80 4.72
C ASP A 181 38.17 28.19 5.40
N ALA A 182 39.34 28.36 4.76
CA ALA A 182 40.62 27.93 5.29
C ALA A 182 40.89 28.65 6.61
N TYR A 183 40.84 27.91 7.72
CA TYR A 183 41.28 28.38 9.03
C TYR A 183 42.79 28.62 8.99
N ASP A 184 43.19 29.86 8.72
CA ASP A 184 44.56 30.34 8.90
C ASP A 184 44.81 30.46 10.41
N GLY A 185 45.48 29.44 10.95
CA GLY A 185 45.89 29.43 12.35
C GLY A 185 47.00 30.46 12.57
N GLU A 186 46.63 31.62 13.10
CA GLU A 186 47.58 32.57 13.68
C GLU A 186 48.42 31.86 14.76
N SER A 187 49.71 31.70 14.48
CA SER A 187 50.72 31.27 15.44
C SER A 187 51.17 32.50 16.23
N ASP A 188 50.67 32.65 17.45
CA ASP A 188 51.21 33.60 18.43
C ASP A 188 52.58 33.11 18.89
N ASP A 189 53.61 33.77 18.37
CA ASP A 189 54.97 33.83 18.88
C ASP A 189 55.00 34.81 20.05
N ASP A 190 55.11 34.30 21.28
CA ASP A 190 55.53 35.09 22.43
C ASP A 190 56.71 34.40 23.10
N GLY A 191 57.90 34.78 22.67
CA GLY A 191 59.11 34.65 23.47
C GLY A 191 59.14 35.72 24.56
N GLU A 192 59.27 35.32 25.82
CA GLU A 192 59.84 36.21 26.83
C GLU A 192 60.85 35.46 27.72
N ALA A 193 62.00 36.09 27.84
CA ALA A 193 63.18 35.66 28.54
C ALA A 193 63.15 36.09 30.02
N ALA A 194 63.62 35.21 30.91
CA ALA A 194 64.47 35.54 32.07
C ALA A 194 64.99 34.25 32.72
#